data_AF-A0A7J3D407-F1
#
_entry.id   AF-A0A7J3D407-F1
#
_cell.length_a   1.000
_cell.length_b   1.000
_cell.length_c   1.000
_cell.angle_alpha   90.00
_cell.angle_beta   90.00
_cell.angle_gamma   90.00
#
_symmetry.space_group_name_H-M   'P 1'
#
loop_
_entity.id
_entity.type
_entity.pdbx_description
1 polymer ?
#
loop_
_entity_poly.entity_id
_entity_poly.type
_entity_poly.pdbx_seq_one_letter_code
_entity_poly.pdbx_strand_id
1 'polypeptide(L)'
;MLPQLRARVFILTKNEAEELRLERDLLVNMVKGFQIQRYALLDQGFLLLNTYAETNIDRYPQVAMHLARFRKQLEQRDAMPRCAWYGVGLPKNRELFQANPTKILAPKYATGNKFAYDDGEGYYCTSDAYIIVRKPECKIDLRYILAILNSRMMEFYHKKVGKLKREGYYEYFAEQLRRLPIRKINLQESKDKAVHDRIIDLVARLIDAMKRLREFERTFGECAALYPINDRLSQLRTYYEYDEIQANVLGDFNRKRGTVYALNVSKEQGKIRLLIDYELEEGENEADLIRRTPALDLRFKDEGICDFIYYSLRKFIAETRKKVLGRGNILKVIQTGISIPCFAINHKENIEIIRNIMSQFQARTKGLLGEHTTLEQLESEIQILDGEIEQEVHSLYGIAKEEERIIEVESLS
;
A
#
# COMPACT_ATOMS: atom_id res chain seq x y z
N MET A 1 -14.68 -19.00 16.19
CA MET A 1 -13.94 -18.50 17.37
C MET A 1 -12.64 -19.30 17.47
N LEU A 2 -11.40 -18.82 17.44
CA LEU A 2 -10.81 -17.48 17.35
C LEU A 2 -9.35 -17.69 16.86
N PRO A 3 -9.05 -17.59 15.55
CA PRO A 3 -7.67 -17.44 15.07
C PRO A 3 -7.11 -16.04 15.40
N GLN A 4 -7.99 -15.09 15.76
CA GLN A 4 -7.64 -13.70 16.07
C GLN A 4 -6.97 -13.49 17.45
N LEU A 5 -6.90 -14.51 18.30
CA LEU A 5 -6.31 -14.42 19.65
C LEU A 5 -4.80 -14.72 19.69
N ARG A 6 -4.21 -15.27 18.63
CA ARG A 6 -2.82 -15.78 18.65
C ARG A 6 -1.74 -14.78 18.24
N ALA A 7 -2.03 -13.49 18.04
CA ALA A 7 -1.04 -12.55 17.49
C ALA A 7 -1.10 -11.08 17.99
N ARG A 8 -1.69 -10.78 19.16
CA ARG A 8 -1.81 -9.39 19.67
C ARG A 8 -1.21 -9.13 21.06
N VAL A 9 -0.25 -9.94 21.50
CA VAL A 9 0.43 -9.69 22.80
C VAL A 9 1.57 -8.69 22.63
N PHE A 10 2.46 -8.94 21.68
CA PHE A 10 3.64 -8.09 21.41
C PHE A 10 3.45 -7.16 20.22
N ILE A 11 2.34 -7.26 19.49
CA ILE A 11 2.07 -6.41 18.32
C ILE A 11 0.79 -5.66 18.60
N LEU A 12 0.89 -4.34 18.56
CA LEU A 12 -0.16 -3.40 18.92
C LEU A 12 -0.28 -2.35 17.81
N THR A 13 -1.42 -1.70 17.72
CA THR A 13 -1.55 -0.44 16.97
C THR A 13 -1.08 0.74 17.83
N LYS A 14 -0.73 1.86 17.20
CA LYS A 14 -0.41 3.13 17.90
C LYS A 14 -1.52 3.50 18.89
N ASN A 15 -2.79 3.41 18.48
CA ASN A 15 -3.95 3.69 19.34
C ASN A 15 -4.03 2.73 20.54
N GLU A 16 -3.89 1.42 20.34
CA GLU A 16 -3.90 0.45 21.45
C GLU A 16 -2.77 0.73 22.46
N ALA A 17 -1.57 1.09 21.99
CA ALA A 17 -0.45 1.41 22.87
C ALA A 17 -0.67 2.71 23.67
N GLU A 18 -1.32 3.72 23.06
CA GLU A 18 -1.68 4.98 23.72
C GLU A 18 -2.79 4.80 24.75
N GLU A 19 -3.84 4.05 24.43
CA GLU A 19 -4.93 3.70 25.36
C GLU A 19 -4.40 2.96 26.60
N LEU A 20 -3.44 2.05 26.39
CA LEU A 20 -2.76 1.31 27.45
C LEU A 20 -1.64 2.11 28.12
N ARG A 21 -1.33 3.32 27.64
CA ARG A 21 -0.26 4.20 28.14
C ARG A 21 1.10 3.50 28.27
N LEU A 22 1.42 2.64 27.29
CA LEU A 22 2.65 1.87 27.31
C LEU A 22 3.89 2.77 27.20
N GLU A 23 4.95 2.40 27.91
CA GLU A 23 6.22 3.12 27.88
C GLU A 23 6.87 3.03 26.50
N ARG A 24 7.18 4.19 25.90
CA ARG A 24 7.61 4.30 24.49
C ARG A 24 8.97 3.67 24.20
N ASP A 25 9.87 3.59 25.19
CA ASP A 25 11.23 3.06 25.03
C ASP A 25 11.27 1.60 24.52
N LEU A 26 10.21 0.83 24.80
CA LEU A 26 10.08 -0.56 24.37
C LEU A 26 9.24 -0.71 23.11
N LEU A 27 8.71 0.37 22.55
CA LEU A 27 7.87 0.33 21.35
C LEU A 27 8.72 0.70 20.15
N VAL A 28 8.79 -0.20 19.16
CA VAL A 28 9.45 0.06 17.89
C VAL A 28 8.45 -0.04 16.75
N ASN A 29 8.62 0.79 15.72
CA ASN A 29 7.81 0.71 14.51
C ASN A 29 7.93 -0.68 13.89
N MET A 30 6.81 -1.21 13.39
CA MET A 30 6.75 -2.53 12.79
C MET A 30 5.95 -2.52 11.50
N VAL A 31 6.37 -3.35 10.55
CA VAL A 31 5.63 -3.62 9.32
C VAL A 31 5.39 -5.10 9.12
N LYS A 32 4.21 -5.44 8.60
CA LYS A 32 3.81 -6.78 8.14
C LYS A 32 4.08 -6.93 6.65
N GLY A 33 4.28 -8.17 6.21
CA GLY A 33 4.57 -8.48 4.80
C GLY A 33 3.57 -7.85 3.83
N PHE A 34 2.27 -7.90 4.15
CA PHE A 34 1.24 -7.33 3.27
C PHE A 34 1.29 -5.80 3.12
N GLN A 35 1.96 -5.08 4.02
CA GLN A 35 2.12 -3.64 3.97
C GLN A 35 3.29 -3.21 3.08
N ILE A 36 4.21 -4.13 2.76
CA ILE A 36 5.35 -3.85 1.89
C ILE A 36 4.84 -3.81 0.44
N GLN A 37 4.93 -2.65 -0.20
CA GLN A 37 4.62 -2.45 -1.61
C GLN A 37 5.87 -2.02 -2.37
N ARG A 38 5.79 -2.01 -3.70
CA ARG A 38 6.85 -1.51 -4.58
C ARG A 38 7.22 -0.07 -4.16
N TYR A 39 8.49 0.15 -3.86
CA TYR A 39 9.12 1.38 -3.36
C TYR A 39 8.65 1.93 -2.01
N ALA A 40 7.54 1.47 -1.42
CA ALA A 40 6.94 2.20 -0.31
C ALA A 40 6.19 1.30 0.70
N LEU A 41 6.27 1.63 2.00
CA LEU A 41 5.62 0.90 3.12
C LEU A 41 4.24 1.46 3.50
N LEU A 42 3.16 0.69 3.32
CA LEU A 42 1.82 1.10 3.76
C LEU A 42 1.72 1.04 5.28
N ASP A 43 2.31 2.02 5.97
CA ASP A 43 2.29 2.08 7.43
C ASP A 43 0.84 2.19 7.95
N GLN A 44 0.46 1.21 8.77
CA GLN A 44 -0.83 1.14 9.45
C GLN A 44 -0.68 1.39 10.96
N GLY A 45 0.48 1.91 11.39
CA GLY A 45 0.78 2.23 12.78
C GLY A 45 0.96 0.99 13.65
N PHE A 46 1.51 -0.10 13.12
CA PHE A 46 1.85 -1.25 13.95
C PHE A 46 3.12 -0.98 14.74
N LEU A 47 3.09 -1.35 16.01
CA LEU A 47 4.19 -1.28 16.96
C LEU A 47 4.51 -2.69 17.44
N LEU A 48 5.80 -2.98 17.56
CA LEU A 48 6.32 -4.16 18.26
C LEU A 48 6.73 -3.73 19.66
N LEU A 49 6.18 -4.42 20.66
CA LEU A 49 6.66 -4.38 22.03
C LEU A 49 7.94 -5.22 22.13
N ASN A 50 9.07 -4.50 22.11
CA ASN A 50 10.40 -5.01 21.86
C ASN A 50 11.11 -5.44 23.16
N THR A 51 10.51 -6.41 23.85
CA THR A 51 11.02 -6.95 25.12
C THR A 51 11.81 -8.24 24.93
N TYR A 52 12.82 -8.45 25.76
CA TYR A 52 13.75 -9.58 25.71
C TYR A 52 14.05 -10.12 27.11
N ALA A 53 14.87 -11.17 27.22
CA ALA A 53 15.19 -11.77 28.52
C ALA A 53 15.98 -10.83 29.45
N GLU A 54 16.77 -9.92 28.86
CA GLU A 54 17.56 -8.90 29.53
C GLU A 54 16.79 -7.61 29.84
N THR A 55 15.54 -7.48 29.38
CA THR A 55 14.72 -6.31 29.68
C THR A 55 14.42 -6.30 31.18
N ASN A 56 14.86 -5.26 31.90
CA ASN A 56 14.44 -5.03 33.28
C ASN A 56 12.97 -4.54 33.28
N ILE A 57 12.05 -5.50 33.30
CA ILE A 57 10.61 -5.27 33.14
C ILE A 57 10.01 -4.42 34.27
N ASP A 58 10.63 -4.40 35.45
CA ASP A 58 10.18 -3.63 36.62
C ASP A 58 10.28 -2.11 36.39
N ARG A 59 11.10 -1.67 35.43
CA ARG A 59 11.18 -0.26 35.00
C ARG A 59 10.01 0.17 34.11
N TYR A 60 9.19 -0.77 33.66
CA TYR A 60 8.13 -0.55 32.67
C TYR A 60 6.79 -1.13 33.17
N PRO A 61 6.20 -0.54 34.23
CA PRO A 61 5.02 -1.08 34.90
C PRO A 61 3.79 -1.25 33.99
N GLN A 62 3.55 -0.37 33.00
CA GLN A 62 2.40 -0.50 32.10
C GLN A 62 2.60 -1.65 31.12
N VAL A 63 3.79 -1.78 30.54
CA VAL A 63 4.18 -2.94 29.75
C VAL A 63 4.11 -4.23 30.56
N ALA A 64 4.63 -4.24 31.79
CA ALA A 64 4.58 -5.40 32.68
C ALA A 64 3.14 -5.83 32.96
N MET A 65 2.27 -4.87 33.28
CA MET A 65 0.85 -5.10 33.52
C MET A 65 0.12 -5.64 32.28
N HIS A 66 0.38 -5.07 31.09
CA HIS A 66 -0.17 -5.55 29.83
C HIS A 66 0.23 -7.00 29.55
N LEU A 67 1.52 -7.31 29.62
CA LEU A 67 2.03 -8.67 29.37
C LEU A 67 1.55 -9.68 30.42
N ALA A 68 1.40 -9.27 31.69
CA ALA A 68 0.95 -10.13 32.78
C ALA A 68 -0.45 -10.72 32.53
N ARG A 69 -1.32 -9.98 31.83
CA ARG A 69 -2.66 -10.47 31.40
C ARG A 69 -2.57 -11.74 30.55
N PHE A 70 -1.43 -11.95 29.88
CA PHE A 70 -1.18 -13.09 29.00
C PHE A 70 -0.15 -14.06 29.57
N ARG A 71 0.32 -13.88 30.82
CA ARG A 71 1.44 -14.63 31.41
C ARG A 71 1.30 -16.14 31.26
N LYS A 72 0.14 -16.70 31.59
CA LYS A 72 -0.13 -18.15 31.46
C LYS A 72 0.10 -18.67 30.03
N GLN A 73 -0.29 -17.90 29.02
CA GLN A 73 -0.08 -18.28 27.62
C GLN A 73 1.40 -18.11 27.21
N LEU A 74 2.05 -17.06 27.72
CA LEU A 74 3.44 -16.75 27.40
C LEU A 74 4.43 -17.77 27.98
N GLU A 75 4.14 -18.30 29.17
CA GLU A 75 4.93 -19.35 29.83
C GLU A 75 4.75 -20.75 29.18
N GLN A 76 3.73 -20.92 28.33
CA GLN A 76 3.45 -22.17 27.60
C GLN A 76 4.04 -22.21 26.18
N ARG A 77 4.74 -21.16 25.75
CA ARG A 77 5.31 -21.09 24.39
C ARG A 77 6.48 -22.06 24.23
N ASP A 78 6.63 -22.64 23.03
CA ASP A 78 7.77 -23.50 22.64
C ASP A 78 9.16 -22.84 22.80
N ALA A 79 9.18 -21.51 22.89
CA ALA A 79 10.38 -20.73 23.15
C ALA A 79 10.88 -20.86 24.59
N MET A 80 10.02 -21.21 25.55
CA MET A 80 10.41 -21.43 26.95
C MET A 80 11.27 -22.70 27.09
N PRO A 81 12.27 -22.72 28.00
CA PRO A 81 12.70 -21.63 28.89
C PRO A 81 13.78 -20.71 28.27
N ARG A 82 14.00 -20.74 26.95
CA ARG A 82 15.07 -19.96 26.28
C ARG A 82 14.80 -18.45 26.24
N CYS A 83 13.61 -18.01 26.64
CA CYS A 83 13.22 -16.60 26.74
C CYS A 83 12.58 -16.31 28.10
N ALA A 84 12.53 -15.05 28.51
CA ALA A 84 11.66 -14.63 29.61
C ALA A 84 10.19 -14.68 29.19
N TRP A 85 9.28 -14.89 30.15
CA TRP A 85 7.84 -14.93 29.87
C TRP A 85 7.34 -13.61 29.25
N TYR A 86 7.93 -12.47 29.64
CA TYR A 86 7.63 -11.15 29.10
C TYR A 86 8.42 -10.82 27.82
N GLY A 87 9.28 -11.71 27.32
CA GLY A 87 10.13 -11.45 26.15
C GLY A 87 9.56 -12.01 24.84
N VAL A 88 9.94 -11.41 23.72
CA VAL A 88 9.75 -11.99 22.38
C VAL A 88 10.50 -13.33 22.33
N GLY A 89 9.82 -14.40 21.89
CA GLY A 89 10.29 -15.77 22.10
C GLY A 89 11.47 -16.21 21.23
N LEU A 90 11.52 -15.77 19.97
CA LEU A 90 12.57 -16.14 19.01
C LEU A 90 13.09 -14.91 18.26
N PRO A 91 13.78 -13.99 18.97
CA PRO A 91 14.34 -12.82 18.32
C PRO A 91 15.47 -13.25 17.39
N LYS A 92 15.40 -12.86 16.12
CA LYS A 92 16.44 -13.13 15.13
C LYS A 92 16.95 -11.82 14.57
N ASN A 93 18.25 -11.74 14.35
CA ASN A 93 18.90 -10.60 13.68
C ASN A 93 18.63 -9.23 14.35
N ARG A 94 18.40 -9.20 15.67
CA ARG A 94 18.10 -7.96 16.41
C ARG A 94 19.16 -6.88 16.17
N GLU A 95 20.43 -7.27 16.24
CA GLU A 95 21.56 -6.37 16.00
C GLU A 95 21.49 -5.74 14.61
N LEU A 96 21.04 -6.47 13.59
CA LEU A 96 20.88 -5.93 12.23
C LEU A 96 19.78 -4.88 12.17
N PHE A 97 18.63 -5.09 12.82
CA PHE A 97 17.57 -4.08 12.86
C PHE A 97 18.01 -2.81 13.59
N GLN A 98 18.69 -2.97 14.73
CA GLN A 98 19.15 -1.84 15.55
C GLN A 98 20.26 -1.05 14.87
N ALA A 99 21.22 -1.72 14.23
CA ALA A 99 22.35 -1.07 13.56
C ALA A 99 21.98 -0.47 12.19
N ASN A 100 20.85 -0.86 11.59
CA ASN A 100 20.45 -0.45 10.24
C ASN A 100 19.03 0.13 10.24
N PRO A 101 18.87 1.39 10.69
CA PRO A 101 17.59 2.08 10.58
C PRO A 101 17.18 2.23 9.10
N THR A 102 18.15 2.41 8.20
CA THR A 102 17.95 2.41 6.75
C THR A 102 18.13 1.02 6.15
N LYS A 103 17.13 0.52 5.41
CA LYS A 103 17.12 -0.85 4.86
C LYS A 103 16.07 -1.03 3.77
N ILE A 104 16.17 -2.12 3.01
CA ILE A 104 15.09 -2.56 2.12
C ILE A 104 14.29 -3.66 2.83
N LEU A 105 12.97 -3.60 2.76
CA LEU A 105 12.07 -4.65 3.24
C LEU A 105 11.45 -5.40 2.05
N ALA A 106 11.31 -6.71 2.21
CA ALA A 106 10.69 -7.61 1.23
C ALA A 106 9.70 -8.56 1.91
N PRO A 107 8.45 -8.70 1.42
CA PRO A 107 7.51 -9.67 1.97
C PRO A 107 7.97 -11.08 1.64
N LYS A 108 7.73 -12.04 2.54
CA LYS A 108 8.05 -13.45 2.30
C LYS A 108 7.26 -14.04 1.12
N TYR A 109 6.04 -13.56 0.90
CA TYR A 109 5.19 -13.99 -0.21
C TYR A 109 4.57 -12.77 -0.90
N ALA A 110 4.69 -12.70 -2.22
CA ALA A 110 4.04 -11.67 -3.03
C ALA A 110 3.75 -12.18 -4.45
N THR A 111 2.76 -11.60 -5.12
CA THR A 111 2.39 -11.94 -6.51
C THR A 111 3.33 -11.32 -7.57
N GLY A 112 4.23 -10.45 -7.14
CA GLY A 112 5.21 -9.73 -7.95
C GLY A 112 6.23 -9.05 -7.04
N ASN A 113 7.20 -8.35 -7.61
CA ASN A 113 8.28 -7.74 -6.86
C ASN A 113 7.73 -6.59 -6.01
N LYS A 114 7.93 -6.69 -4.69
CA LYS A 114 7.48 -5.70 -3.71
C LYS A 114 8.61 -5.42 -2.74
N PHE A 115 9.52 -4.54 -3.13
CA PHE A 115 10.60 -4.10 -2.26
C PHE A 115 10.37 -2.64 -1.87
N ALA A 116 10.42 -2.35 -0.58
CA ALA A 116 10.22 -1.01 -0.06
C ALA A 116 11.48 -0.51 0.66
N TYR A 117 11.71 0.79 0.60
CA TYR A 117 12.79 1.45 1.33
C TYR A 117 12.29 1.95 2.68
N ASP A 118 13.00 1.58 3.74
CA ASP A 118 12.94 2.25 5.04
C ASP A 118 14.08 3.27 5.06
N ASP A 119 13.71 4.54 5.10
CA ASP A 119 14.64 5.68 5.02
C ASP A 119 15.12 6.15 6.39
N GLY A 120 14.97 5.33 7.43
CA GLY A 120 15.50 5.62 8.76
C GLY A 120 14.47 5.52 9.88
N GLU A 121 13.21 5.24 9.56
CA GLU A 121 12.13 5.02 10.52
C GLU A 121 12.35 3.77 11.38
N GLY A 122 13.23 2.87 10.95
CA GLY A 122 13.72 1.78 11.79
C GLY A 122 12.72 0.63 11.94
N TYR A 123 11.91 0.36 10.91
CA TYR A 123 10.86 -0.65 10.95
C TYR A 123 11.40 -2.06 11.23
N TYR A 124 10.79 -2.72 12.22
CA TYR A 124 10.95 -4.15 12.47
C TYR A 124 9.95 -4.94 11.62
N CYS A 125 10.23 -6.22 11.40
CA CYS A 125 9.29 -7.12 10.76
C CYS A 125 9.28 -8.50 11.41
N THR A 126 8.22 -9.28 11.16
CA THR A 126 8.12 -10.68 11.61
C THR A 126 8.60 -11.65 10.53
N SER A 127 8.41 -12.95 10.76
CA SER A 127 8.74 -14.05 9.85
C SER A 127 8.02 -14.01 8.48
N ASP A 128 7.11 -13.06 8.29
CA ASP A 128 6.41 -12.78 7.04
C ASP A 128 7.13 -11.77 6.14
N ALA A 129 8.32 -11.30 6.53
CA ALA A 129 9.16 -10.42 5.73
C ALA A 129 10.65 -10.63 6.02
N TYR A 130 11.48 -10.10 5.12
CA TYR A 130 12.93 -10.06 5.21
C TYR A 130 13.43 -8.63 5.09
N ILE A 131 14.65 -8.40 5.58
CA ILE A 131 15.38 -7.15 5.39
C ILE A 131 16.65 -7.38 4.57
N ILE A 132 16.99 -6.40 3.75
CA ILE A 132 18.27 -6.30 3.05
C ILE A 132 18.96 -5.06 3.58
N VAL A 133 20.13 -5.25 4.17
CA VAL A 133 20.95 -4.20 4.77
C VAL A 133 22.29 -4.11 4.04
N ARG A 134 22.90 -2.93 4.05
CA ARG A 134 24.20 -2.71 3.43
C ARG A 134 25.29 -3.30 4.32
N LYS A 135 26.20 -4.09 3.75
CA LYS A 135 27.41 -4.50 4.46
C LYS A 135 28.37 -3.32 4.65
N PRO A 136 29.19 -3.27 5.71
CA PRO A 136 30.11 -2.15 5.96
C PRO A 136 31.02 -1.80 4.78
N GLU A 137 31.49 -2.80 4.03
CA GLU A 137 32.38 -2.64 2.88
C GLU A 137 31.66 -2.22 1.58
N CYS A 138 30.34 -2.31 1.52
CA CYS A 138 29.57 -1.97 0.34
C CYS A 138 29.33 -0.45 0.27
N LYS A 139 29.82 0.18 -0.79
CA LYS A 139 29.65 1.62 -1.04
C LYS A 139 28.41 1.97 -1.86
N ILE A 140 27.72 0.97 -2.40
CA ILE A 140 26.53 1.15 -3.24
C ILE A 140 25.35 1.57 -2.36
N ASP A 141 24.60 2.57 -2.81
CA ASP A 141 23.37 2.99 -2.14
C ASP A 141 22.27 1.94 -2.29
N LEU A 142 21.49 1.71 -1.24
CA LEU A 142 20.39 0.73 -1.28
C LEU A 142 19.31 1.12 -2.30
N ARG A 143 19.14 2.41 -2.63
CA ARG A 143 18.18 2.85 -3.66
C ARG A 143 18.52 2.36 -5.06
N TYR A 144 19.81 2.22 -5.39
CA TYR A 144 20.23 1.58 -6.65
C TYR A 144 19.80 0.10 -6.68
N ILE A 145 20.00 -0.61 -5.58
CA ILE A 145 19.57 -2.01 -5.45
C ILE A 145 18.03 -2.11 -5.53
N LEU A 146 17.34 -1.18 -4.88
CA LEU A 146 15.88 -1.11 -4.87
C LEU A 146 15.29 -0.93 -6.27
N ALA A 147 15.86 -0.04 -7.10
CA ALA A 147 15.45 0.14 -8.49
C ALA A 147 15.52 -1.17 -9.27
N ILE A 148 16.67 -1.83 -9.21
CA ILE A 148 16.89 -3.12 -9.87
C ILE A 148 15.89 -4.16 -9.36
N LEU A 149 15.72 -4.28 -8.05
CA LEU A 149 14.82 -5.26 -7.44
C LEU A 149 13.35 -5.04 -7.82
N ASN A 150 12.92 -3.79 -8.03
CA ASN A 150 11.55 -3.46 -8.42
C ASN A 150 11.35 -3.35 -9.95
N SER A 151 12.37 -3.61 -10.77
CA SER A 151 12.24 -3.59 -12.23
C SER A 151 11.41 -4.76 -12.78
N ARG A 152 10.78 -4.57 -13.93
CA ARG A 152 10.01 -5.62 -14.63
C ARG A 152 10.91 -6.76 -15.06
N MET A 153 12.13 -6.47 -15.52
CA MET A 153 13.12 -7.49 -15.85
C MET A 153 13.45 -8.37 -14.62
N MET A 154 13.63 -7.78 -13.44
CA MET A 154 13.91 -8.56 -12.23
C MET A 154 12.69 -9.35 -11.76
N GLU A 155 11.47 -8.83 -11.95
CA GLU A 155 10.25 -9.59 -11.67
C GLU A 155 10.13 -10.79 -12.60
N PHE A 156 10.33 -10.59 -13.90
CA PHE A 156 10.38 -11.64 -14.91
C PHE A 156 11.38 -12.73 -14.52
N TYR A 157 12.62 -12.35 -14.19
CA TYR A 157 13.64 -13.30 -13.75
C TYR A 157 13.21 -14.04 -12.48
N HIS A 158 12.70 -13.34 -11.47
CA HIS A 158 12.24 -13.95 -10.23
C HIS A 158 11.09 -14.93 -10.47
N LYS A 159 10.11 -14.61 -11.33
CA LYS A 159 9.00 -15.53 -11.65
C LYS A 159 9.49 -16.82 -12.32
N LYS A 160 10.61 -16.79 -13.06
CA LYS A 160 11.19 -17.98 -13.70
C LYS A 160 11.98 -18.88 -12.75
N VAL A 161 12.66 -18.32 -11.75
CA VAL A 161 13.52 -19.08 -10.81
C VAL A 161 12.91 -19.27 -9.43
N GLY A 162 11.88 -18.49 -9.13
CA GLY A 162 11.20 -18.39 -7.85
C GLY A 162 10.31 -19.58 -7.58
N LYS A 163 10.02 -19.82 -6.30
CA LYS A 163 9.09 -20.89 -5.92
C LYS A 163 7.65 -20.36 -5.96
N LEU A 164 6.91 -20.74 -6.99
CA LEU A 164 5.48 -20.47 -7.08
C LEU A 164 4.73 -21.23 -5.98
N LYS A 165 3.84 -20.52 -5.30
CA LYS A 165 2.86 -20.99 -4.32
C LYS A 165 1.47 -20.87 -4.94
N ARG A 166 0.44 -21.16 -4.15
CA ARG A 166 -0.96 -21.07 -4.59
C ARG A 166 -1.31 -19.63 -4.96
N GLU A 167 -2.26 -19.47 -5.88
CA GLU A 167 -2.88 -18.19 -6.24
C GLU A 167 -1.90 -17.13 -6.76
N GLY A 168 -0.84 -17.55 -7.46
CA GLY A 168 0.11 -16.63 -8.09
C GLY A 168 1.14 -16.01 -7.13
N TYR A 169 1.17 -16.42 -5.85
CA TYR A 169 2.17 -15.93 -4.90
C TYR A 169 3.51 -16.62 -5.11
N TYR A 170 4.59 -15.85 -5.21
CA TYR A 170 5.97 -16.33 -5.20
C TYR A 170 6.59 -16.16 -3.81
N GLU A 171 7.49 -17.07 -3.44
CA GLU A 171 8.22 -17.00 -2.16
C GLU A 171 9.55 -16.25 -2.32
N TYR A 172 9.75 -15.18 -1.53
CA TYR A 172 10.96 -14.37 -1.49
C TYR A 172 11.77 -14.70 -0.23
N PHE A 173 12.39 -15.87 -0.19
CA PHE A 173 13.22 -16.27 0.95
C PHE A 173 14.69 -15.90 0.74
N ALA A 174 15.43 -15.81 1.85
CA ALA A 174 16.80 -15.26 1.86
C ALA A 174 17.77 -15.90 0.85
N GLU A 175 17.70 -17.22 0.61
CA GLU A 175 18.59 -17.88 -0.36
C GLU A 175 18.26 -17.51 -1.81
N GLN A 176 16.97 -17.37 -2.14
CA GLN A 176 16.56 -16.89 -3.46
C GLN A 176 16.94 -15.42 -3.66
N LEU A 177 16.72 -14.58 -2.65
CA LEU A 177 17.13 -13.17 -2.71
C LEU A 177 18.65 -13.02 -2.94
N ARG A 178 19.47 -13.91 -2.36
CA ARG A 178 20.93 -13.92 -2.58
C ARG A 178 21.36 -14.28 -4.01
N ARG A 179 20.49 -14.92 -4.79
CA ARG A 179 20.79 -15.35 -6.18
C ARG A 179 20.31 -14.35 -7.22
N LEU A 180 19.63 -13.28 -6.83
CA LEU A 180 19.16 -12.27 -7.77
C LEU A 180 20.35 -11.57 -8.43
N PRO A 181 20.38 -11.47 -9.77
CA PRO A 181 21.51 -10.91 -10.49
C PRO A 181 21.50 -9.38 -10.38
N ILE A 182 22.28 -8.83 -9.44
CA ILE A 182 22.49 -7.40 -9.30
C ILE A 182 23.71 -6.97 -10.11
N ARG A 183 23.52 -6.03 -11.05
CA ARG A 183 24.62 -5.47 -11.86
C ARG A 183 25.62 -4.77 -10.95
N LYS A 184 26.85 -5.27 -10.94
CA LYS A 184 27.98 -4.65 -10.25
C LYS A 184 28.43 -3.43 -11.03
N ILE A 185 28.70 -2.36 -10.31
CA ILE A 185 29.20 -1.09 -10.83
C ILE A 185 30.43 -0.64 -10.04
N ASN A 186 31.35 0.05 -10.70
CA ASN A 186 32.53 0.64 -10.11
C ASN A 186 32.34 2.15 -9.94
N LEU A 187 32.09 2.61 -8.71
CA LEU A 187 31.90 4.04 -8.41
C LEU A 187 33.14 4.92 -8.66
N GLN A 188 34.30 4.33 -8.98
CA GLN A 188 35.47 5.07 -9.43
C GLN A 188 35.44 5.39 -10.94
N GLU A 189 34.63 4.68 -11.72
CA GLU A 189 34.41 4.99 -13.13
C GLU A 189 33.30 6.03 -13.28
N SER A 190 33.56 7.06 -14.08
CA SER A 190 32.65 8.20 -14.25
C SER A 190 31.29 7.78 -14.80
N LYS A 191 31.26 6.82 -15.73
CA LYS A 191 30.02 6.32 -16.34
C LYS A 191 29.16 5.55 -15.34
N ASP A 192 29.75 4.60 -14.62
CA ASP A 192 29.07 3.79 -13.61
C ASP A 192 28.56 4.66 -12.46
N LYS A 193 29.37 5.62 -12.02
CA LYS A 193 28.97 6.61 -11.02
C LYS A 193 27.79 7.47 -11.49
N ALA A 194 27.83 7.96 -12.73
CA ALA A 194 26.74 8.77 -13.28
C ALA A 194 25.40 8.00 -13.34
N VAL A 195 25.42 6.73 -13.76
CA VAL A 195 24.22 5.87 -13.78
C VAL A 195 23.72 5.61 -12.35
N HIS A 196 24.62 5.31 -11.42
CA HIS A 196 24.28 5.13 -10.01
C HIS A 196 23.60 6.37 -9.41
N ASP A 197 24.23 7.54 -9.57
CA ASP A 197 23.75 8.78 -8.99
C ASP A 197 22.40 9.19 -9.61
N ARG A 198 22.21 8.97 -10.92
CA ARG A 198 20.93 9.18 -11.61
C ARG A 198 19.81 8.28 -11.07
N ILE A 199 20.05 6.97 -10.96
CA ILE A 199 19.05 6.04 -10.43
C ILE A 199 18.67 6.41 -8.99
N ILE A 200 19.65 6.81 -8.17
CA ILE A 200 19.39 7.22 -6.78
C ILE A 200 18.51 8.45 -6.72
N ASP A 201 18.78 9.46 -7.54
CA ASP A 201 17.96 10.68 -7.61
C ASP A 201 16.52 10.35 -8.00
N LEU A 202 16.33 9.58 -9.07
CA LEU A 202 15.01 9.18 -9.54
C LEU A 202 14.23 8.40 -8.47
N VAL A 203 14.88 7.42 -7.82
CA VAL A 203 14.26 6.64 -6.74
C VAL A 203 13.94 7.51 -5.53
N ALA A 204 14.81 8.47 -5.17
CA ALA A 204 14.56 9.38 -4.07
C ALA A 204 13.32 10.25 -4.33
N ARG A 205 13.21 10.82 -5.53
CA ARG A 205 12.04 11.60 -5.98
C ARG A 205 10.77 10.75 -6.02
N LEU A 206 10.87 9.51 -6.51
CA LEU A 206 9.73 8.58 -6.55
C LEU A 206 9.22 8.27 -5.14
N ILE A 207 10.13 7.91 -4.22
CA ILE A 207 9.77 7.61 -2.83
C ILE A 207 9.13 8.83 -2.16
N ASP A 208 9.71 10.02 -2.36
CA ASP A 208 9.15 11.27 -1.83
C ASP A 208 7.74 11.55 -2.37
N ALA A 209 7.54 11.47 -3.69
CA ALA A 209 6.23 11.64 -4.30
C ALA A 209 5.20 10.62 -3.77
N MET A 210 5.58 9.35 -3.63
CA MET A 210 4.73 8.32 -3.03
C MET A 210 4.42 8.57 -1.56
N LYS A 211 5.36 9.12 -0.79
CA LYS A 211 5.13 9.53 0.61
C LYS A 211 4.13 10.67 0.69
N ARG A 212 4.30 11.71 -0.14
CA ARG A 212 3.38 12.85 -0.23
C ARG A 212 1.97 12.39 -0.62
N LEU A 213 1.84 11.50 -1.61
CA LEU A 213 0.56 10.90 -2.01
C LEU A 213 -0.14 10.19 -0.85
N ARG A 214 0.59 9.37 -0.10
CA ARG A 214 0.02 8.63 1.04
C ARG A 214 -0.38 9.53 2.20
N GLU A 215 0.43 10.54 2.47
CA GLU A 215 0.12 11.53 3.50
C GLU A 215 -1.16 12.31 3.14
N PHE A 216 -1.34 12.62 1.86
CA PHE A 216 -2.55 13.21 1.32
C PHE A 216 -3.77 12.30 1.53
N GLU A 217 -3.69 11.03 1.14
CA GLU A 217 -4.76 10.03 1.32
C GLU A 217 -5.11 9.79 2.80
N ARG A 218 -4.09 9.71 3.68
CA ARG A 218 -4.26 9.57 5.13
C ARG A 218 -5.00 10.79 5.69
N THR A 219 -4.55 11.99 5.35
CA THR A 219 -5.15 13.23 5.83
C THR A 219 -6.62 13.35 5.42
N PHE A 220 -6.97 12.92 4.20
CA PHE A 220 -8.36 12.88 3.74
C PHE A 220 -9.20 11.94 4.61
N GLY A 221 -8.69 10.73 4.83
CA GLY A 221 -9.34 9.73 5.67
C GLY A 221 -9.59 10.22 7.09
N GLU A 222 -8.64 10.93 7.69
CA GLU A 222 -8.75 11.52 9.02
C GLU A 222 -9.77 12.65 9.08
N CYS A 223 -9.74 13.59 8.13
CA CYS A 223 -10.72 14.69 8.08
C CYS A 223 -12.16 14.16 7.91
N ALA A 224 -12.36 13.17 7.03
CA ALA A 224 -13.67 12.55 6.84
C ALA A 224 -14.15 11.80 8.09
N ALA A 225 -13.24 11.20 8.87
CA ALA A 225 -13.56 10.46 10.09
C ALA A 225 -13.95 11.35 11.29
N LEU A 226 -13.76 12.67 11.20
CA LEU A 226 -14.22 13.61 12.23
C LEU A 226 -15.74 13.75 12.28
N TYR A 227 -16.45 13.29 11.26
CA TYR A 227 -17.89 13.41 11.12
C TYR A 227 -18.55 12.03 11.18
N PRO A 228 -19.68 11.87 11.88
CA PRO A 228 -20.39 10.60 11.96
C PRO A 228 -20.98 10.24 10.59
N ILE A 229 -20.69 9.02 10.12
CA ILE A 229 -21.18 8.52 8.83
C ILE A 229 -22.58 7.92 9.00
N ASN A 230 -23.46 8.18 8.04
CA ASN A 230 -24.73 7.49 7.89
C ASN A 230 -24.55 6.27 6.96
N ASP A 231 -24.34 5.10 7.55
CA ASP A 231 -24.07 3.86 6.80
C ASP A 231 -25.17 3.51 5.78
N ARG A 232 -26.43 3.83 6.09
CA ARG A 232 -27.56 3.51 5.20
C ARG A 232 -27.53 4.32 3.91
N LEU A 233 -26.99 5.54 3.97
CA LEU A 233 -26.91 6.47 2.84
C LEU A 233 -25.54 6.49 2.18
N SER A 234 -24.54 5.80 2.72
CA SER A 234 -23.16 5.86 2.26
C SER A 234 -22.89 4.97 1.04
N GLN A 235 -23.59 5.27 -0.05
CA GLN A 235 -23.50 4.59 -1.35
C GLN A 235 -23.37 5.63 -2.46
N LEU A 236 -22.65 5.29 -3.53
CA LEU A 236 -22.45 6.20 -4.66
C LEU A 236 -23.78 6.73 -5.24
N ARG A 237 -24.80 5.87 -5.36
CA ARG A 237 -26.11 6.27 -5.89
C ARG A 237 -26.81 7.38 -5.12
N THR A 238 -26.52 7.56 -3.83
CA THR A 238 -27.13 8.62 -3.02
C THR A 238 -26.85 9.99 -3.61
N TYR A 239 -25.68 10.16 -4.23
CA TYR A 239 -25.26 11.40 -4.85
C TYR A 239 -25.89 11.67 -6.21
N TYR A 240 -26.67 10.73 -6.77
CA TYR A 240 -27.31 10.94 -8.08
C TYR A 240 -28.55 11.84 -7.96
N GLU A 241 -29.07 12.01 -6.74
CA GLU A 241 -30.21 12.85 -6.41
C GLU A 241 -29.81 14.28 -6.04
N TYR A 242 -28.52 14.63 -6.17
CA TYR A 242 -27.98 15.94 -5.82
C TYR A 242 -28.00 16.83 -7.05
N ASP A 243 -28.54 18.05 -6.91
CA ASP A 243 -28.65 19.01 -8.02
C ASP A 243 -27.29 19.43 -8.60
N GLU A 244 -26.23 19.29 -7.80
CA GLU A 244 -24.84 19.61 -8.12
C GLU A 244 -24.15 18.54 -8.98
N ILE A 245 -24.75 17.34 -9.10
CA ILE A 245 -24.11 16.15 -9.68
C ILE A 245 -24.96 15.59 -10.80
N GLN A 246 -24.38 15.50 -12.00
CA GLN A 246 -25.01 14.86 -13.14
C GLN A 246 -24.33 13.53 -13.44
N ALA A 247 -25.06 12.42 -13.23
CA ALA A 247 -24.59 11.09 -13.59
C ALA A 247 -25.00 10.72 -15.02
N ASN A 248 -24.04 10.21 -15.80
CA ASN A 248 -24.26 9.71 -17.15
C ASN A 248 -23.70 8.29 -17.27
N VAL A 249 -24.59 7.32 -17.48
CA VAL A 249 -24.21 5.92 -17.69
C VAL A 249 -23.65 5.77 -19.10
N LEU A 250 -22.47 5.15 -19.22
CA LEU A 250 -21.81 4.91 -20.50
C LEU A 250 -22.12 3.48 -20.96
N GLY A 251 -22.61 3.32 -22.20
CA GLY A 251 -23.01 2.02 -22.73
C GLY A 251 -24.25 1.42 -22.06
N ASP A 252 -24.55 0.15 -22.39
CA ASP A 252 -25.81 -0.51 -22.01
C ASP A 252 -25.73 -1.28 -20.67
N PHE A 253 -24.94 -0.80 -19.70
CA PHE A 253 -24.75 -1.50 -18.41
C PHE A 253 -26.00 -1.58 -17.53
N ASN A 254 -27.02 -0.78 -17.84
CA ASN A 254 -28.36 -0.92 -17.27
C ASN A 254 -29.06 -2.21 -17.71
N ARG A 255 -28.67 -2.82 -18.83
CA ARG A 255 -29.26 -4.05 -19.38
C ARG A 255 -28.35 -5.28 -19.24
N LYS A 256 -27.06 -5.08 -19.00
CA LYS A 256 -26.08 -6.16 -18.84
C LYS A 256 -26.07 -6.74 -17.41
N ARG A 257 -25.88 -8.06 -17.33
CA ARG A 257 -25.68 -8.79 -16.07
C ARG A 257 -24.32 -9.47 -16.10
N GLY A 258 -23.68 -9.56 -14.93
CA GLY A 258 -22.34 -10.10 -14.84
C GLY A 258 -21.71 -9.96 -13.46
N THR A 259 -20.43 -10.31 -13.37
CA THR A 259 -19.59 -10.08 -12.19
C THR A 259 -18.73 -8.85 -12.44
N VAL A 260 -18.74 -7.88 -11.54
CA VAL A 260 -17.85 -6.71 -11.58
C VAL A 260 -16.69 -6.97 -10.63
N TYR A 261 -15.46 -6.84 -11.13
CA TYR A 261 -14.24 -7.18 -10.42
C TYR A 261 -13.52 -5.95 -9.87
N ALA A 262 -12.93 -5.15 -10.75
CA ALA A 262 -12.13 -3.99 -10.40
C ALA A 262 -12.83 -2.68 -10.78
N LEU A 263 -12.49 -1.62 -10.03
CA LEU A 263 -12.91 -0.26 -10.29
C LEU A 263 -11.67 0.61 -10.44
N ASN A 264 -11.62 1.41 -11.51
CA ASN A 264 -10.61 2.41 -11.75
C ASN A 264 -11.30 3.77 -11.91
N VAL A 265 -10.61 4.84 -11.53
CA VAL A 265 -11.14 6.20 -11.64
C VAL A 265 -10.13 7.12 -12.29
N SER A 266 -10.64 8.06 -13.06
CA SER A 266 -9.88 9.20 -13.58
C SER A 266 -10.69 10.47 -13.32
N LYS A 267 -9.99 11.59 -13.11
CA LYS A 267 -10.60 12.89 -12.87
C LYS A 267 -9.99 13.92 -13.82
N GLU A 268 -10.88 14.71 -14.43
CA GLU A 268 -10.56 15.86 -15.28
C GLU A 268 -11.54 16.96 -14.88
N GLN A 269 -11.06 18.09 -14.37
CA GLN A 269 -11.82 19.30 -13.97
C GLN A 269 -13.36 19.16 -13.93
N GLY A 270 -13.93 18.99 -12.74
CA GLY A 270 -15.37 18.87 -12.54
C GLY A 270 -15.99 17.58 -13.09
N LYS A 271 -15.18 16.61 -13.54
CA LYS A 271 -15.65 15.33 -14.08
C LYS A 271 -14.84 14.16 -13.54
N ILE A 272 -15.55 13.12 -13.10
CA ILE A 272 -14.95 11.82 -12.73
C ILE A 272 -15.47 10.76 -13.69
N ARG A 273 -14.58 9.94 -14.21
CA ARG A 273 -14.91 8.76 -15.03
C ARG A 273 -14.55 7.49 -14.28
N LEU A 274 -15.53 6.60 -14.14
CA LEU A 274 -15.37 5.26 -13.57
C LEU A 274 -15.21 4.25 -14.71
N LEU A 275 -14.16 3.45 -14.61
CA LEU A 275 -13.92 2.30 -15.49
C LEU A 275 -14.01 1.02 -14.67
N ILE A 276 -14.61 -0.02 -15.25
CA ILE A 276 -14.80 -1.31 -14.59
C ILE A 276 -14.09 -2.43 -15.35
N ASP A 277 -13.69 -3.44 -14.59
CA ASP A 277 -13.40 -4.77 -15.13
C ASP A 277 -14.58 -5.68 -14.80
N TYR A 278 -15.12 -6.40 -15.78
CA TYR A 278 -16.31 -7.23 -15.60
C TYR A 278 -16.33 -8.45 -16.52
N GLU A 279 -17.04 -9.49 -16.09
CA GLU A 279 -17.38 -10.66 -16.90
C GLU A 279 -18.89 -10.70 -17.10
N LEU A 280 -19.35 -10.98 -18.32
CA LEU A 280 -20.77 -11.15 -18.60
C LEU A 280 -21.29 -12.49 -18.09
N GLU A 281 -22.56 -12.53 -17.73
CA GLU A 281 -23.26 -13.77 -17.41
C GLU A 281 -23.66 -14.45 -18.74
N GLU A 282 -22.78 -15.30 -19.32
CA GLU A 282 -23.01 -16.00 -20.60
C GLU A 282 -23.09 -17.54 -20.43
N GLY A 283 -24.27 -18.09 -20.09
CA GLY A 283 -24.53 -19.54 -20.19
C GLY A 283 -23.46 -20.47 -19.58
N GLU A 284 -23.36 -21.72 -20.06
CA GLU A 284 -22.36 -22.72 -19.59
C GLU A 284 -20.92 -22.43 -20.04
N ASN A 285 -20.64 -21.31 -20.72
CA ASN A 285 -19.29 -20.96 -21.17
C ASN A 285 -18.57 -20.04 -20.18
N GLU A 286 -17.25 -20.20 -20.09
CA GLU A 286 -16.38 -19.31 -19.33
C GLU A 286 -16.37 -17.94 -20.02
N ALA A 287 -16.91 -16.92 -19.35
CA ALA A 287 -17.00 -15.57 -19.92
C ALA A 287 -15.66 -14.84 -19.79
N ASP A 288 -15.22 -14.20 -20.88
CA ASP A 288 -13.98 -13.42 -20.90
C ASP A 288 -14.06 -12.20 -19.96
N LEU A 289 -12.98 -11.95 -19.21
CA LEU A 289 -12.84 -10.75 -18.39
C LEU A 289 -12.57 -9.53 -19.28
N ILE A 290 -13.56 -8.66 -19.40
CA ILE A 290 -13.47 -7.39 -20.12
C ILE A 290 -12.92 -6.33 -19.16
N ARG A 291 -11.77 -5.74 -19.51
CA ARG A 291 -11.04 -4.80 -18.63
C ARG A 291 -11.20 -3.33 -19.05
N ARG A 292 -11.04 -2.42 -18.09
CA ARG A 292 -10.95 -0.96 -18.24
C ARG A 292 -12.06 -0.37 -19.11
N THR A 293 -13.29 -0.85 -18.95
CA THR A 293 -14.42 -0.35 -19.74
C THR A 293 -15.06 0.85 -19.05
N PRO A 294 -15.15 2.03 -19.70
CA PRO A 294 -15.85 3.18 -19.13
C PRO A 294 -17.33 2.86 -18.89
N ALA A 295 -17.80 3.04 -17.66
CA ALA A 295 -19.18 2.67 -17.27
C ALA A 295 -20.02 3.84 -16.77
N LEU A 296 -19.39 4.88 -16.21
CA LEU A 296 -20.10 6.02 -15.63
C LEU A 296 -19.23 7.27 -15.70
N ASP A 297 -19.81 8.36 -16.20
CA ASP A 297 -19.29 9.71 -16.06
C ASP A 297 -20.13 10.46 -15.00
N LEU A 298 -19.47 11.07 -14.03
CA LEU A 298 -20.08 11.99 -13.06
C LEU A 298 -19.56 13.40 -13.36
N ARG A 299 -20.47 14.37 -13.55
CA ARG A 299 -20.12 15.79 -13.72
C ARG A 299 -20.60 16.59 -12.52
N PHE A 300 -19.80 17.55 -12.10
CA PHE A 300 -19.99 18.31 -10.88
C PHE A 300 -20.02 19.81 -11.19
N LYS A 301 -20.93 20.54 -10.52
CA LYS A 301 -20.94 22.01 -10.56
C LYS A 301 -19.94 22.66 -9.60
N ASP A 302 -19.52 21.92 -8.58
CA ASP A 302 -18.64 22.37 -7.49
C ASP A 302 -17.41 21.45 -7.44
N GLU A 303 -16.21 22.02 -7.60
CA GLU A 303 -14.96 21.25 -7.63
C GLU A 303 -14.62 20.64 -6.27
N GLY A 304 -15.02 21.27 -5.16
CA GLY A 304 -14.80 20.73 -3.82
C GLY A 304 -15.60 19.44 -3.59
N ILE A 305 -16.84 19.40 -4.09
CA ILE A 305 -17.64 18.16 -4.08
C ILE A 305 -17.03 17.12 -5.03
N CYS A 306 -16.56 17.53 -6.21
CA CYS A 306 -15.86 16.64 -7.15
C CYS A 306 -14.66 15.97 -6.49
N ASP A 307 -13.79 16.76 -5.85
CA ASP A 307 -12.62 16.29 -5.10
C ASP A 307 -13.01 15.33 -3.98
N PHE A 308 -14.01 15.67 -3.17
CA PHE A 308 -14.47 14.79 -2.10
C PHE A 308 -14.90 13.41 -2.61
N ILE A 309 -15.71 13.37 -3.68
CA ILE A 309 -16.17 12.11 -4.26
C ILE A 309 -15.00 11.34 -4.88
N TYR A 310 -14.08 12.04 -5.54
CA TYR A 310 -12.89 11.44 -6.12
C TYR A 310 -11.99 10.79 -5.04
N TYR A 311 -11.67 11.51 -3.97
CA TYR A 311 -10.86 10.97 -2.86
C TYR A 311 -11.57 9.84 -2.11
N SER A 312 -12.89 9.92 -1.96
CA SER A 312 -13.71 8.83 -1.39
C SER A 312 -13.67 7.57 -2.27
N LEU A 313 -13.77 7.72 -3.59
CA LEU A 313 -13.65 6.61 -4.55
C LEU A 313 -12.26 5.96 -4.47
N ARG A 314 -11.19 6.77 -4.41
CA ARG A 314 -9.82 6.26 -4.24
C ARG A 314 -9.67 5.46 -2.96
N LYS A 315 -10.13 6.00 -1.83
CA LYS A 315 -10.09 5.33 -0.53
C LYS A 315 -10.85 4.00 -0.60
N PHE A 316 -12.05 4.00 -1.19
CA PHE A 316 -12.84 2.79 -1.40
C PHE A 316 -12.09 1.74 -2.22
N ILE A 317 -11.44 2.13 -3.33
CA ILE A 317 -10.65 1.23 -4.17
C ILE A 317 -9.46 0.65 -3.37
N ALA A 318 -8.74 1.47 -2.62
CA ALA A 318 -7.59 1.04 -1.83
C ALA A 318 -7.97 0.07 -0.70
N GLU A 319 -9.12 0.27 -0.05
CA GLU A 319 -9.61 -0.58 1.04
C GLU A 319 -10.26 -1.87 0.53
N THR A 320 -10.86 -1.82 -0.66
CA THR A 320 -11.54 -2.96 -1.28
C THR A 320 -10.51 -3.93 -1.85
N ARG A 321 -9.96 -4.78 -0.98
CA ARG A 321 -9.16 -5.96 -1.36
C ARG A 321 -9.98 -7.04 -2.09
N LYS A 322 -11.28 -6.81 -2.31
CA LYS A 322 -12.16 -7.78 -2.95
C LYS A 322 -11.79 -7.83 -4.43
N LYS A 323 -11.46 -9.05 -4.90
CA LYS A 323 -11.39 -9.31 -6.35
C LYS A 323 -12.73 -9.02 -7.04
N VAL A 324 -13.85 -9.06 -6.30
CA VAL A 324 -15.22 -8.92 -6.83
C VAL A 324 -15.98 -7.83 -6.07
N LEU A 325 -16.38 -6.77 -6.79
CA LEU A 325 -17.27 -5.70 -6.30
C LEU A 325 -18.70 -6.21 -6.08
N GLY A 326 -19.21 -7.04 -7.00
CA GLY A 326 -20.53 -7.64 -6.89
C GLY A 326 -20.95 -8.41 -8.14
N ARG A 327 -22.10 -9.09 -8.06
CA ARG A 327 -22.72 -9.86 -9.15
C ARG A 327 -24.14 -9.40 -9.41
N GLY A 328 -24.58 -9.48 -10.66
CA GLY A 328 -25.94 -9.13 -11.08
C GLY A 328 -25.94 -8.03 -12.15
N ASN A 329 -26.93 -7.14 -12.10
CA ASN A 329 -26.97 -6.00 -13.03
C ASN A 329 -25.77 -5.07 -12.80
N ILE A 330 -24.97 -4.84 -13.84
CA ILE A 330 -23.67 -4.16 -13.71
C ILE A 330 -23.84 -2.74 -13.18
N LEU A 331 -24.79 -1.97 -13.72
CA LEU A 331 -25.05 -0.60 -13.26
C LEU A 331 -25.48 -0.58 -11.78
N LYS A 332 -26.36 -1.50 -11.37
CA LYS A 332 -26.80 -1.60 -9.97
C LYS A 332 -25.64 -1.94 -9.03
N VAL A 333 -24.74 -2.84 -9.44
CA VAL A 333 -23.53 -3.18 -8.68
C VAL A 333 -22.65 -1.96 -8.48
N ILE A 334 -22.42 -1.15 -9.53
CA ILE A 334 -21.67 0.12 -9.40
C ILE A 334 -22.37 1.08 -8.44
N GLN A 335 -23.68 1.27 -8.62
CA GLN A 335 -24.49 2.22 -7.84
C GLN A 335 -24.56 1.91 -6.34
N THR A 336 -24.67 0.63 -5.98
CA THR A 336 -24.88 0.21 -4.57
C THR A 336 -23.67 -0.44 -3.93
N GLY A 337 -22.74 -0.97 -4.73
CA GLY A 337 -21.55 -1.68 -4.26
C GLY A 337 -20.39 -0.75 -3.91
N ILE A 338 -20.41 0.49 -4.41
CA ILE A 338 -19.41 1.51 -4.09
C ILE A 338 -19.89 2.31 -2.88
N SER A 339 -19.11 2.28 -1.80
CA SER A 339 -19.40 3.06 -0.60
C SER A 339 -18.69 4.41 -0.64
N ILE A 340 -19.47 5.47 -0.48
CA ILE A 340 -19.00 6.85 -0.40
C ILE A 340 -19.60 7.46 0.88
N PRO A 341 -18.81 8.04 1.79
CA PRO A 341 -19.32 8.54 3.06
C PRO A 341 -20.37 9.63 2.90
N CYS A 342 -21.57 9.40 3.41
CA CYS A 342 -22.64 10.38 3.52
C CYS A 342 -22.92 10.66 4.99
N PHE A 343 -23.05 11.93 5.38
CA PHE A 343 -23.05 12.37 6.78
C PHE A 343 -24.44 12.84 7.26
N ALA A 344 -25.29 13.30 6.35
CA ALA A 344 -26.62 13.78 6.67
C ALA A 344 -27.68 13.29 5.68
N ILE A 345 -28.94 13.21 6.15
CA ILE A 345 -30.08 12.82 5.30
C ILE A 345 -30.44 13.95 4.34
N ASN A 346 -30.38 15.20 4.81
CA ASN A 346 -30.66 16.37 3.98
C ASN A 346 -29.47 16.64 3.04
N HIS A 347 -29.74 16.75 1.73
CA HIS A 347 -28.67 16.93 0.73
C HIS A 347 -27.87 18.22 0.95
N LYS A 348 -28.53 19.34 1.29
CA LYS A 348 -27.86 20.62 1.49
C LYS A 348 -26.96 20.60 2.73
N GLU A 349 -27.44 20.01 3.82
CA GLU A 349 -26.66 19.80 5.04
C GLU A 349 -25.44 18.90 4.78
N ASN A 350 -25.63 17.81 4.03
CA ASN A 350 -24.53 16.91 3.68
C ASN A 350 -23.45 17.61 2.83
N ILE A 351 -23.86 18.45 1.86
CA ILE A 351 -22.93 19.26 1.06
C ILE A 351 -22.16 20.24 1.95
N GLU A 352 -22.80 20.88 2.92
CA GLU A 352 -22.12 21.79 3.86
C GLU A 352 -21.07 21.05 4.69
N ILE A 353 -21.39 19.86 5.20
CA ILE A 353 -20.43 18.99 5.88
C ILE A 353 -19.26 18.63 4.97
N ILE A 354 -19.53 18.23 3.72
CA ILE A 354 -18.49 17.93 2.72
C ILE A 354 -17.57 19.15 2.50
N ARG A 355 -18.13 20.36 2.35
CA ARG A 355 -17.33 21.58 2.20
C ARG A 355 -16.44 21.85 3.41
N ASN A 356 -16.95 21.61 4.62
CA ASN A 356 -16.16 21.76 5.85
C ASN A 356 -15.01 20.74 5.93
N ILE A 357 -15.27 19.47 5.57
CA ILE A 357 -14.24 18.43 5.46
C ILE A 357 -13.16 18.86 4.47
N MET A 358 -13.57 19.29 3.28
CA MET A 358 -12.64 19.67 2.22
C MET A 358 -11.81 20.92 2.56
N SER A 359 -12.41 21.90 3.25
CA SER A 359 -11.68 23.07 3.75
C SER A 359 -10.59 22.70 4.76
N GLN A 360 -10.93 21.87 5.76
CA GLN A 360 -9.94 21.36 6.73
C GLN A 360 -8.86 20.51 6.06
N PHE A 361 -9.27 19.66 5.11
CA PHE A 361 -8.39 18.83 4.33
C PHE A 361 -7.37 19.67 3.55
N GLN A 362 -7.81 20.67 2.78
CA GLN A 362 -6.94 21.58 2.03
C GLN A 362 -5.99 22.36 2.94
N ALA A 363 -6.46 22.79 4.12
CA ALA A 363 -5.60 23.45 5.10
C ALA A 363 -4.48 22.54 5.62
N ARG A 364 -4.78 21.26 5.88
CA ARG A 364 -3.83 20.27 6.42
C ARG A 364 -2.90 19.69 5.35
N THR A 365 -3.30 19.67 4.09
CA THR A 365 -2.48 19.16 2.98
C THR A 365 -1.73 20.26 2.22
N LYS A 366 -1.79 21.50 2.69
CA LYS A 366 -1.08 22.63 2.09
C LYS A 366 0.42 22.31 1.97
N GLY A 367 0.93 22.34 0.74
CA GLY A 367 2.34 22.07 0.42
C GLY A 367 2.67 20.60 0.15
N LEU A 368 1.78 19.64 0.44
CA LEU A 368 2.02 18.23 0.12
C LEU A 368 2.06 17.94 -1.38
N LEU A 369 1.39 18.75 -2.20
CA LEU A 369 1.46 18.63 -3.65
C LEU A 369 2.78 19.17 -4.24
N GLY A 370 3.61 19.84 -3.45
CA GLY A 370 4.87 20.42 -3.91
C GLY A 370 4.64 21.46 -5.00
N GLU A 371 5.20 21.21 -6.19
CA GLU A 371 5.02 22.05 -7.39
C GLU A 371 3.70 21.79 -8.13
N HIS A 372 2.98 20.71 -7.77
CA HIS A 372 1.72 20.34 -8.41
C HIS A 372 0.53 21.11 -7.84
N THR A 373 -0.50 21.29 -8.66
CA THR A 373 -1.79 21.88 -8.27
C THR A 373 -2.85 20.83 -7.97
N THR A 374 -2.69 19.60 -8.49
CA THR A 374 -3.67 18.52 -8.30
C THR A 374 -3.01 17.19 -7.95
N LEU A 375 -3.78 16.27 -7.38
CA LEU A 375 -3.28 14.95 -6.99
C LEU A 375 -2.92 14.09 -8.22
N GLU A 376 -3.66 14.25 -9.31
CA GLU A 376 -3.46 13.54 -10.57
C GLU A 376 -2.10 13.89 -11.21
N GLN A 377 -1.62 15.13 -11.02
CA GLN A 377 -0.29 15.53 -11.47
C GLN A 377 0.82 14.86 -10.66
N LEU A 378 0.64 14.74 -9.33
CA LEU A 378 1.57 13.99 -8.47
C LEU A 378 1.62 12.50 -8.85
N GLU A 379 0.49 11.91 -9.21
CA GLU A 379 0.45 10.53 -9.72
C GLU A 379 1.11 10.37 -11.08
N SER A 380 0.91 11.34 -11.96
CA SER A 380 1.61 11.38 -13.25
C SER A 380 3.13 11.47 -13.03
N GLU A 381 3.60 12.29 -12.09
CA GLU A 381 5.01 12.34 -11.69
C GLU A 381 5.50 10.96 -11.23
N ILE A 382 4.75 10.26 -10.36
CA ILE A 382 5.10 8.91 -9.89
C ILE A 382 5.23 7.94 -11.07
N GLN A 383 4.30 7.96 -12.03
CA GLN A 383 4.33 7.09 -13.20
C GLN A 383 5.52 7.41 -14.13
N ILE A 384 5.81 8.69 -14.34
CA ILE A 384 6.94 9.15 -15.15
C ILE A 384 8.25 8.72 -14.51
N LEU A 385 8.44 8.99 -13.22
CA LEU A 385 9.65 8.60 -12.47
C LEU A 385 9.86 7.09 -12.48
N ASP A 386 8.80 6.31 -12.27
CA ASP A 386 8.88 4.85 -12.36
C ASP A 386 9.30 4.37 -13.75
N GLY A 387 8.76 4.99 -14.80
CA GLY A 387 9.14 4.72 -16.19
C GLY A 387 10.59 5.09 -16.50
N GLU A 388 11.08 6.22 -16.01
CA GLU A 388 12.48 6.64 -16.16
C GLU A 388 13.44 5.69 -15.43
N ILE A 389 13.09 5.24 -14.22
CA ILE A 389 13.87 4.23 -13.49
C ILE A 389 13.94 2.93 -14.29
N GLU A 390 12.82 2.47 -14.86
CA GLU A 390 12.79 1.26 -15.67
C GLU A 390 13.72 1.37 -16.89
N GLN A 391 13.71 2.52 -17.58
CA GLN A 391 14.60 2.78 -18.72
C GLN A 391 16.09 2.77 -18.33
N GLU A 392 16.43 3.35 -17.17
CA GLU A 392 17.80 3.30 -16.66
C GLU A 392 18.24 1.87 -16.32
N VAL A 393 17.36 1.08 -15.69
CA VAL A 393 17.65 -0.32 -15.36
C VAL A 393 17.78 -1.17 -16.63
N HIS A 394 16.92 -0.99 -17.62
CA HIS A 394 17.03 -1.70 -18.91
C HIS A 394 18.35 -1.36 -19.61
N SER A 395 18.72 -0.08 -19.65
CA SER A 395 19.97 0.39 -20.24
C SER A 395 21.19 -0.19 -19.51
N LEU A 396 21.12 -0.29 -18.18
CA LEU A 396 22.16 -0.86 -17.32
C LEU A 396 22.41 -2.36 -17.60
N TYR A 397 21.37 -3.09 -17.97
CA TYR A 397 21.44 -4.53 -18.29
C TYR A 397 21.56 -4.81 -19.79
N GLY A 398 21.48 -3.78 -20.65
CA GLY A 398 21.57 -3.94 -22.10
C GLY A 398 20.36 -4.62 -22.72
N ILE A 399 19.18 -4.46 -22.12
CA ILE A 399 17.93 -5.06 -22.60
C ILE A 399 17.50 -4.38 -23.92
N ALA A 400 17.34 -5.17 -24.98
CA ALA A 400 16.85 -4.70 -26.27
C ALA A 400 15.32 -4.53 -26.26
N LYS A 401 14.79 -3.65 -27.12
CA LYS A 401 13.33 -3.42 -27.24
C LYS A 401 12.50 -4.68 -27.50
N GLU A 402 13.08 -5.68 -28.15
CA GLU A 402 12.41 -6.97 -28.35
C GLU A 402 12.30 -7.78 -27.05
N GLU A 403 13.35 -7.77 -26.25
CA GLU A 403 13.38 -8.41 -24.93
C GLU A 403 12.43 -7.69 -23.96
N GLU A 404 12.32 -6.36 -24.04
CA GLU A 404 11.33 -5.58 -23.28
C GLU A 404 9.91 -6.07 -23.56
N ARG A 405 9.56 -6.30 -24.84
CA ARG A 405 8.23 -6.80 -25.22
C ARG A 405 7.96 -8.19 -24.65
N ILE A 406 8.95 -9.08 -24.64
CA ILE A 406 8.82 -10.41 -24.02
C ILE A 406 8.58 -10.29 -22.53
N ILE A 407 9.37 -9.45 -21.85
CA ILE A 407 9.26 -9.20 -20.41
C ILE A 407 7.87 -8.64 -20.07
N GLU A 408 7.35 -7.69 -20.85
CA GLU A 408 6.04 -7.08 -20.61
C GLU A 408 4.88 -8.06 -20.80
N VAL A 409 4.91 -8.86 -21.88
CA VAL A 409 3.85 -9.84 -22.16
C VAL A 409 3.76 -10.89 -21.07
N GLU A 410 4.90 -11.46 -20.64
CA GLU A 410 4.92 -12.49 -19.60
C GLU A 410 4.74 -11.93 -18.18
N SER A 411 4.96 -10.64 -17.96
CA SER A 411 4.68 -10.02 -16.66
C SER A 411 3.18 -9.81 -16.41
N LEU A 412 2.39 -9.72 -17.49
CA LEU A 412 0.93 -9.52 -17.46
C LEU A 412 0.12 -10.84 -17.41
N SER A 413 0.77 -11.98 -17.71
CA SER A 413 0.26 -13.34 -17.51
C SER A 413 0.53 -13.86 -16.11
#